data_AF-A0A850JX86-F1
#
_entry.id   AF-A0A850JX86-F1
#
_cell.length_a   1.000
_cell.length_b   1.000
_cell.length_c   1.000
_cell.angle_alpha   90.00
_cell.angle_beta   90.00
_cell.angle_gamma   90.00
#
_symmetry.space_group_name_H-M   'P 1'
#
loop_
_entity.id
_entity.type
_entity.pdbx_description
1 polymer ?
#
loop_
_entity_poly.entity_id
_entity_poly.type
_entity_poly.pdbx_seq_one_letter_code
_entity_poly.pdbx_strand_id
1 'polypeptide(L)'
;MINESTIMTFLMIIAVIIVVLLVIIIMLITQKKPNKKPKKRHKMSTSYHKINMPNTMKLYLPKTIEKMSKKEILGITKKVYESYKIFDYKKMDLFELDKKEWHTWQISFLFMMYKQDQEFFIPNQSEVFHPFLIKASSNDMKSFVKGLIKKYENHVDISLDKDTLCKEYLWSNKDISILFYFLANYKNY
;
A
#
# COMPACT_ATOMS: atom_id res chain seq x y z
N MET A 1 -18.97 52.89 39.67
CA MET A 1 -18.36 53.66 38.57
C MET A 1 -17.00 53.03 38.30
N ILE A 2 -16.77 52.53 37.09
CA ILE A 2 -15.43 52.02 36.71
C ILE A 2 -14.59 53.26 36.44
N ASN A 3 -13.52 53.45 37.22
CA ASN A 3 -12.68 54.63 37.07
C ASN A 3 -12.00 54.61 35.69
N GLU A 4 -11.86 55.78 35.06
CA GLU A 4 -11.19 55.94 33.77
C GLU A 4 -9.76 55.38 33.82
N SER A 5 -9.09 55.50 34.96
CA SER A 5 -7.78 54.89 35.22
C SER A 5 -7.80 53.36 35.13
N THR A 6 -8.88 52.72 35.57
CA THR A 6 -9.04 51.26 35.51
C THR A 6 -9.32 50.77 34.09
N ILE A 7 -10.04 51.57 33.29
CA ILE A 7 -10.28 51.28 31.86
C ILE A 7 -8.98 51.44 31.08
N MET A 8 -8.22 52.51 31.30
CA MET A 8 -6.95 52.76 30.63
C MET A 8 -5.89 51.71 30.97
N THR A 9 -5.83 51.25 32.22
CA THR A 9 -4.92 50.16 32.61
C THR A 9 -5.32 48.82 31.97
N PHE A 10 -6.62 48.52 31.86
CA PHE A 10 -7.08 47.31 31.18
C PHE A 10 -6.76 47.33 29.67
N LEU A 11 -6.95 48.48 29.01
CA LEU A 11 -6.60 48.67 27.60
C LEU A 11 -5.09 48.52 27.36
N MET A 12 -4.26 49.03 28.26
CA MET A 12 -2.81 48.86 28.20
C MET A 12 -2.40 47.39 28.34
N ILE A 13 -3.03 46.63 29.25
CA ILE A 13 -2.75 45.20 29.42
C ILE A 13 -3.14 44.42 28.15
N ILE A 14 -4.31 44.69 27.57
CA ILE A 14 -4.75 44.05 26.32
C ILE A 14 -3.78 44.38 25.17
N ALA A 15 -3.36 45.64 25.05
CA ALA A 15 -2.40 46.04 24.02
C ALA A 15 -1.07 45.30 24.15
N VAL A 16 -0.55 45.14 25.38
CA VAL A 16 0.67 44.36 25.64
C VAL A 16 0.50 42.88 25.27
N ILE A 17 -0.65 42.27 25.61
CA ILE A 17 -0.94 40.87 25.26
C ILE A 17 -0.96 40.67 23.73
N ILE A 18 -1.58 41.60 22.99
CA ILE A 18 -1.63 41.54 21.53
C ILE A 18 -0.22 41.64 20.93
N VAL A 19 0.62 42.53 21.45
CA VAL A 19 2.02 42.66 21.00
C VAL A 19 2.82 41.39 21.26
N VAL A 20 2.66 40.77 22.45
CA VAL A 20 3.34 39.50 22.78
C VAL A 20 2.89 38.37 21.84
N LEU A 21 1.60 38.28 21.54
CA LEU A 21 1.07 37.28 20.61
C LEU A 21 1.61 37.47 19.18
N LEU A 22 1.73 38.72 18.71
CA LEU A 22 2.31 39.02 17.41
C LEU A 22 3.79 38.61 17.35
N VAL A 23 4.57 38.85 18.41
CA VAL A 23 5.97 38.42 18.49
C VAL A 23 6.09 36.90 18.43
N ILE A 24 5.21 36.16 19.13
CA ILE A 24 5.20 34.68 19.09
C ILE A 24 4.86 34.17 17.69
N ILE A 25 3.87 34.76 17.01
CA ILE A 25 3.51 34.38 15.64
C ILE A 25 4.68 34.65 14.68
N ILE A 26 5.35 35.80 14.80
CA ILE A 26 6.53 36.13 14.01
C ILE A 26 7.66 35.12 14.31
N MET A 27 7.91 34.76 15.57
CA MET A 27 8.89 33.72 15.93
C MET A 27 8.54 32.36 15.31
N LEU A 28 7.28 31.96 15.29
CA LEU A 28 6.83 30.70 14.66
C LEU A 28 7.00 30.72 13.14
N ILE A 29 6.75 31.85 12.47
CA ILE A 29 6.95 32.01 11.02
C ILE A 29 8.45 32.11 10.68
N THR A 30 9.25 32.72 11.54
CA THR A 30 10.70 32.88 11.35
C THR A 30 11.52 31.67 11.80
N GLN A 31 10.89 30.60 12.31
CA GLN A 31 11.48 29.28 12.32
C GLN A 31 11.64 28.75 10.89
N LYS A 32 12.61 29.32 10.18
CA LYS A 32 13.23 28.66 9.04
C LYS A 32 13.73 27.31 9.54
N LYS A 33 13.19 26.22 8.98
CA LYS A 33 13.80 24.89 9.10
C LYS A 33 15.31 25.08 8.94
N PRO A 34 16.15 24.47 9.80
CA PRO A 34 17.59 24.62 9.70
C PRO A 34 17.97 24.35 8.26
N ASN A 35 18.58 25.36 7.65
CA ASN A 35 19.05 25.32 6.28
C ASN A 35 20.14 24.26 6.26
N LYS A 36 19.75 22.99 6.09
CA LYS A 36 20.68 21.92 5.75
C LYS A 36 21.36 22.48 4.52
N LYS A 37 22.66 22.80 4.64
CA LYS A 37 23.53 23.08 3.49
C LYS A 37 23.04 22.17 2.37
N PRO A 38 22.84 22.65 1.13
CA PRO A 38 22.58 21.72 0.05
C PRO A 38 23.75 20.76 0.09
N LYS A 39 23.54 19.55 0.62
CA LYS A 39 24.37 18.41 0.30
C LYS A 39 24.40 18.54 -1.20
N LYS A 40 25.60 18.74 -1.78
CA LYS A 40 25.80 18.74 -3.22
C LYS A 40 24.77 17.76 -3.73
N ARG A 41 23.79 18.23 -4.51
CA ARG A 41 22.97 17.30 -5.27
C ARG A 41 24.05 16.59 -6.06
N HIS A 42 24.53 15.45 -5.54
CA HIS A 42 24.72 14.29 -6.36
C HIS A 42 23.46 14.38 -7.20
N LYS A 43 23.66 14.70 -8.49
CA LYS A 43 22.73 14.21 -9.47
C LYS A 43 22.55 12.76 -9.00
N MET A 44 21.44 12.47 -8.32
CA MET A 44 20.77 11.23 -8.57
C MET A 44 20.54 11.39 -10.07
N SER A 45 21.54 10.94 -10.82
CA SER A 45 21.29 9.88 -11.77
C SER A 45 20.06 9.20 -11.23
N THR A 46 18.91 9.52 -11.82
CA THR A 46 17.86 8.54 -11.96
C THR A 46 18.54 7.41 -12.73
N SER A 47 19.42 6.70 -12.04
CA SER A 47 19.64 5.30 -12.26
C SER A 47 18.22 4.83 -12.09
N TYR A 48 17.58 4.57 -13.22
CA TYR A 48 16.48 3.63 -13.30
C TYR A 48 17.04 2.38 -12.63
N HIS A 49 16.97 2.35 -11.29
CA HIS A 49 17.48 1.26 -10.50
C HIS A 49 16.50 0.16 -10.85
N LYS A 50 16.94 -0.67 -11.79
CA LYS A 50 16.16 -1.80 -12.27
C LYS A 50 15.78 -2.60 -11.03
N ILE A 51 14.51 -2.53 -10.66
CA ILE A 51 14.02 -3.36 -9.56
C ILE A 51 14.02 -4.76 -10.13
N ASN A 52 14.77 -5.66 -9.50
CA ASN A 52 14.74 -7.06 -9.89
C ASN A 52 13.41 -7.67 -9.45
N MET A 53 12.92 -8.60 -10.26
CA MET A 53 11.75 -9.37 -9.91
C MET A 53 11.97 -10.10 -8.57
N PRO A 54 11.00 -10.09 -7.64
CA PRO A 54 11.16 -10.77 -6.36
C PRO A 54 11.38 -12.27 -6.56
N ASN A 55 12.38 -12.84 -5.89
CA ASN A 55 12.58 -14.29 -5.91
C ASN A 55 11.57 -14.96 -4.96
N THR A 56 10.74 -15.86 -5.50
CA THR A 56 9.73 -16.62 -4.74
C THR A 56 10.25 -17.93 -4.15
N MET A 57 11.48 -18.35 -4.44
CA MET A 57 12.05 -19.58 -3.87
C MET A 57 12.06 -19.58 -2.34
N LYS A 58 12.19 -18.39 -1.72
CA LYS A 58 12.18 -18.22 -0.26
C LYS A 58 10.80 -17.97 0.33
N LEU A 59 9.78 -17.77 -0.51
CA LEU A 59 8.41 -17.57 -0.06
C LEU A 59 7.81 -18.91 0.31
N TYR A 60 7.69 -19.18 1.61
CA TYR A 60 7.01 -20.36 2.11
C TYR A 60 5.51 -20.10 2.20
N LEU A 61 4.70 -21.10 1.87
CA LEU A 61 3.24 -21.03 1.91
C LEU A 61 2.71 -22.18 2.79
N PRO A 62 1.43 -22.16 3.22
CA PRO A 62 0.85 -23.23 3.99
C PRO A 62 1.09 -24.59 3.33
N LYS A 63 1.56 -25.59 4.10
CA LYS A 63 1.99 -26.89 3.57
C LYS A 63 0.94 -27.58 2.71
N THR A 64 -0.33 -27.39 3.06
CA THR A 64 -1.48 -27.90 2.30
C THR A 64 -1.57 -27.30 0.90
N ILE A 65 -1.24 -26.02 0.73
CA ILE A 65 -1.23 -25.32 -0.57
C ILE A 65 0.04 -25.70 -1.36
N GLU A 66 1.20 -25.78 -0.70
CA GLU A 66 2.46 -26.13 -1.39
C GLU A 66 2.43 -27.51 -2.05
N LYS A 67 1.66 -28.44 -1.49
CA LYS A 67 1.49 -29.81 -2.02
C LYS A 67 0.50 -29.90 -3.18
N MET A 68 -0.27 -28.85 -3.47
CA MET A 68 -1.28 -28.88 -4.53
C MET A 68 -0.65 -28.81 -5.92
N SER A 69 -1.29 -29.48 -6.87
CA SER A 69 -0.91 -29.41 -8.27
C SER A 69 -1.22 -28.04 -8.86
N LYS A 70 -0.50 -27.68 -9.92
CA LYS A 70 -0.74 -26.50 -10.76
C LYS A 70 -2.21 -26.35 -11.20
N LYS A 71 -2.89 -27.47 -11.47
CA LYS A 71 -4.30 -27.50 -11.90
C LYS A 71 -5.25 -27.14 -10.76
N GLU A 72 -5.00 -27.66 -9.56
CA GLU A 72 -5.80 -27.35 -8.37
C GLU A 72 -5.65 -25.89 -7.97
N ILE A 73 -4.40 -25.40 -7.92
CA ILE A 73 -4.09 -23.99 -7.64
C ILE A 73 -4.79 -23.07 -8.64
N LEU A 74 -4.71 -23.37 -9.94
CA LEU A 74 -5.41 -22.59 -10.97
C LEU A 74 -6.93 -22.63 -10.79
N GLY A 75 -7.50 -23.81 -10.52
CA GLY A 75 -8.94 -23.97 -10.31
C GLY A 75 -9.47 -23.15 -9.12
N ILE A 76 -8.71 -23.11 -8.03
CA ILE A 76 -9.05 -22.30 -6.85
C ILE A 76 -8.86 -20.81 -7.16
N THR A 77 -7.75 -20.43 -7.80
CA THR A 77 -7.47 -19.03 -8.15
C THR A 77 -8.55 -18.46 -9.07
N LYS A 78 -9.10 -19.27 -10.01
CA LYS A 78 -10.27 -18.88 -10.81
C LYS A 78 -11.48 -18.55 -9.95
N LYS A 79 -11.79 -19.36 -8.93
CA LYS A 79 -12.90 -19.08 -8.01
C LYS A 79 -12.68 -17.79 -7.22
N VAL A 80 -11.45 -17.56 -6.75
CA VAL A 80 -11.07 -16.30 -6.08
C VAL A 80 -11.25 -15.11 -7.03
N TYR A 81 -10.88 -15.27 -8.30
CA TYR A 81 -11.05 -14.25 -9.33
C TYR A 81 -12.52 -13.94 -9.65
N GLU A 82 -13.39 -14.96 -9.68
CA GLU A 82 -14.83 -14.74 -9.84
C GLU A 82 -15.38 -13.87 -8.69
N SER A 83 -15.00 -14.15 -7.44
CA SER A 83 -15.34 -13.28 -6.31
C SER A 83 -14.78 -11.86 -6.50
N TYR A 84 -13.52 -11.73 -6.92
CA TYR A 84 -12.88 -10.44 -7.17
C TYR A 84 -13.65 -9.59 -8.18
N LYS A 85 -14.12 -10.20 -9.29
CA LYS A 85 -14.89 -9.49 -10.32
C LYS A 85 -16.24 -8.96 -9.80
N ILE A 86 -16.90 -9.69 -8.90
CA ILE A 86 -18.20 -9.29 -8.37
C ILE A 86 -18.13 -7.96 -7.62
N PHE A 87 -17.00 -7.68 -6.96
CA PHE A 87 -16.83 -6.45 -6.18
C PHE A 87 -16.52 -5.20 -7.01
N ASP A 88 -16.19 -5.32 -8.30
CA ASP A 88 -15.96 -4.19 -9.22
C ASP A 88 -14.98 -3.12 -8.68
N TYR A 89 -13.82 -3.57 -8.18
CA TYR A 89 -12.78 -2.71 -7.59
C TYR A 89 -12.25 -1.61 -8.52
N LYS A 90 -12.51 -1.71 -9.83
CA LYS A 90 -12.16 -0.68 -10.80
C LYS A 90 -12.78 0.68 -10.46
N LYS A 91 -13.99 0.69 -9.91
CA LYS A 91 -14.78 1.91 -9.64
C LYS A 91 -14.59 2.47 -8.23
N MET A 92 -13.96 1.69 -7.34
CA MET A 92 -13.74 2.08 -5.96
C MET A 92 -12.70 3.20 -5.85
N ASP A 93 -12.86 4.05 -4.84
CA ASP A 93 -11.84 5.03 -4.50
C ASP A 93 -10.63 4.40 -3.76
N LEU A 94 -9.59 5.20 -3.49
CA LEU A 94 -8.39 4.70 -2.82
C LEU A 94 -8.64 4.25 -1.37
N PHE A 95 -9.58 4.86 -0.67
CA PHE A 95 -9.91 4.49 0.70
C PHE A 95 -10.65 3.15 0.74
N GLU A 96 -11.57 2.94 -0.19
CA GLU A 96 -12.25 1.66 -0.38
C GLU A 96 -11.31 0.54 -0.80
N LEU A 97 -10.31 0.84 -1.63
CA LEU A 97 -9.27 -0.10 -2.00
C LEU A 97 -8.37 -0.50 -0.82
N ASP A 98 -8.20 0.36 0.18
CA ASP A 98 -7.41 0.06 1.38
C ASP A 98 -8.18 -0.77 2.42
N LYS A 99 -9.50 -0.99 2.24
CA LYS A 99 -10.30 -1.88 3.11
C LYS A 99 -9.78 -3.31 3.07
N LYS A 100 -9.67 -3.93 4.25
CA LYS A 100 -9.14 -5.28 4.45
C LYS A 100 -10.24 -6.33 4.49
N GLU A 101 -10.46 -7.00 3.37
CA GLU A 101 -11.57 -7.94 3.19
C GLU A 101 -11.11 -9.32 2.70
N TRP A 102 -9.85 -9.45 2.26
CA TRP A 102 -9.34 -10.68 1.65
C TRP A 102 -8.56 -11.53 2.64
N HIS A 103 -8.80 -12.83 2.60
CA HIS A 103 -8.21 -13.75 3.54
C HIS A 103 -6.79 -14.15 3.12
N THR A 104 -5.90 -14.35 4.09
CA THR A 104 -4.55 -14.85 3.81
C THR A 104 -4.57 -16.19 3.09
N TRP A 105 -5.55 -17.05 3.40
CA TRP A 105 -5.77 -18.29 2.67
C TRP A 105 -5.96 -18.07 1.17
N GLN A 106 -6.75 -17.08 0.76
CA GLN A 106 -6.97 -16.76 -0.66
C GLN A 106 -5.69 -16.22 -1.30
N ILE A 107 -5.02 -15.27 -0.64
CA ILE A 107 -3.77 -14.65 -1.10
C ILE A 107 -2.66 -15.68 -1.31
N SER A 108 -2.62 -16.71 -0.47
CA SER A 108 -1.64 -17.80 -0.58
C SER A 108 -1.75 -18.56 -1.91
N PHE A 109 -2.94 -18.68 -2.51
CA PHE A 109 -3.08 -19.28 -3.85
C PHE A 109 -2.50 -18.41 -4.96
N LEU A 110 -2.66 -17.08 -4.87
CA LEU A 110 -2.08 -16.15 -5.84
C LEU A 110 -0.55 -16.18 -5.78
N PHE A 111 0.02 -16.24 -4.57
CA PHE A 111 1.47 -16.43 -4.43
C PHE A 111 1.93 -17.80 -4.89
N MET A 112 1.14 -18.86 -4.68
CA MET A 112 1.49 -20.19 -5.18
C MET A 112 1.52 -20.23 -6.71
N MET A 113 0.56 -19.60 -7.39
CA MET A 113 0.58 -19.44 -8.85
C MET A 113 1.90 -18.81 -9.31
N TYR A 114 2.33 -17.73 -8.65
CA TYR A 114 3.58 -17.08 -8.99
C TYR A 114 4.80 -17.97 -8.70
N LYS A 115 4.84 -18.64 -7.55
CA LYS A 115 5.91 -19.58 -7.17
C LYS A 115 6.01 -20.77 -8.13
N GLN A 116 4.90 -21.19 -8.72
CA GLN A 116 4.83 -22.28 -9.70
C GLN A 116 5.03 -21.84 -11.16
N ASP A 117 5.39 -20.56 -11.39
CA ASP A 117 5.57 -19.96 -12.72
C ASP A 117 4.30 -20.16 -13.60
N GLN A 118 3.13 -19.91 -13.01
CA GLN A 118 1.84 -20.01 -13.70
C GLN A 118 1.27 -18.63 -14.04
N GLU A 119 0.80 -18.49 -15.28
CA GLU A 119 0.05 -17.32 -15.72
C GLU A 119 -1.43 -17.42 -15.40
N PHE A 120 -2.00 -16.27 -15.04
CA PHE A 120 -3.44 -16.11 -14.89
C PHE A 120 -3.95 -15.11 -15.93
N PHE A 121 -4.28 -15.61 -17.12
CA PHE A 121 -4.73 -14.76 -18.21
C PHE A 121 -6.06 -14.07 -17.87
N ILE A 122 -6.06 -12.74 -17.96
CA ILE A 122 -7.24 -11.89 -17.80
C ILE A 122 -7.40 -11.04 -19.07
N PRO A 123 -8.44 -11.28 -19.89
CA PRO A 123 -8.74 -10.42 -21.03
C PRO A 123 -9.28 -9.05 -20.57
N ASN A 124 -9.22 -8.06 -21.47
CA ASN A 124 -9.79 -6.72 -21.27
C ASN A 124 -9.42 -6.10 -19.90
N GLN A 125 -8.14 -6.09 -19.56
CA GLN A 125 -7.67 -5.68 -18.22
C GLN A 125 -8.15 -4.27 -17.80
N SER A 126 -8.33 -3.35 -18.76
CA SER A 126 -8.87 -2.00 -18.52
C SER A 126 -10.34 -1.99 -18.05
N GLU A 127 -11.08 -3.08 -18.24
CA GLU A 127 -12.45 -3.27 -17.77
C GLU A 127 -12.51 -3.79 -16.33
N VAL A 128 -11.43 -4.43 -15.87
CA VAL A 128 -11.37 -5.17 -14.60
C VAL A 128 -10.57 -4.43 -13.53
N PHE A 129 -9.46 -3.81 -13.90
CA PHE A 129 -8.52 -3.23 -12.94
C PHE A 129 -8.68 -1.72 -12.79
N HIS A 130 -8.44 -1.26 -11.56
CA HIS A 130 -8.43 0.17 -11.26
C HIS A 130 -7.34 0.90 -12.08
N PRO A 131 -7.58 2.14 -12.53
CA PRO A 131 -6.65 2.90 -13.37
C PRO A 131 -5.22 3.03 -12.84
N PHE A 132 -5.02 2.97 -11.52
CA PHE A 132 -3.68 3.03 -10.91
C PHE A 132 -2.79 1.85 -11.33
N LEU A 133 -3.38 0.66 -11.54
CA LEU A 133 -2.66 -0.54 -11.99
C LEU A 133 -2.39 -0.47 -13.49
N ILE A 134 -3.38 -0.05 -14.28
CA ILE A 134 -3.23 0.11 -15.73
C ILE A 134 -2.12 1.10 -16.08
N LYS A 135 -1.93 2.13 -15.25
CA LYS A 135 -0.89 3.16 -15.42
C LYS A 135 0.44 2.81 -14.75
N ALA A 136 0.53 1.69 -14.03
CA ALA A 136 1.73 1.32 -13.30
C ALA A 136 2.86 0.90 -14.27
N SER A 137 4.08 1.37 -14.01
CA SER A 137 5.26 0.90 -14.74
C SER A 137 5.68 -0.50 -14.28
N SER A 138 6.55 -1.17 -15.05
CA SER A 138 7.16 -2.44 -14.64
C SER A 138 7.87 -2.33 -13.28
N ASN A 139 8.56 -1.21 -13.02
CA ASN A 139 9.23 -0.98 -11.74
C ASN A 139 8.22 -0.80 -10.60
N ASP A 140 7.11 -0.09 -10.83
CA ASP A 140 6.05 0.06 -9.82
C ASP A 140 5.47 -1.31 -9.46
N MET A 141 5.16 -2.14 -10.46
CA MET A 141 4.62 -3.48 -10.24
C MET A 141 5.59 -4.38 -9.47
N LYS A 142 6.88 -4.36 -9.82
CA LYS A 142 7.90 -5.11 -9.07
C LYS A 142 8.03 -4.61 -7.64
N SER A 143 7.96 -3.30 -7.42
CA SER A 143 7.98 -2.69 -6.10
C SER A 143 6.77 -3.12 -5.26
N PHE A 144 5.57 -3.06 -5.85
CA PHE A 144 4.33 -3.47 -5.19
C PHE A 144 4.39 -4.93 -4.75
N VAL A 145 4.73 -5.84 -5.67
CA VAL A 145 4.78 -7.28 -5.35
C VAL A 145 5.88 -7.60 -4.35
N LYS A 146 7.04 -6.94 -4.43
CA LYS A 146 8.09 -7.06 -3.40
C LYS A 146 7.57 -6.64 -2.03
N GLY A 147 6.79 -5.56 -1.97
CA GLY A 147 6.12 -5.11 -0.76
C GLY A 147 5.14 -6.13 -0.21
N LEU A 148 4.34 -6.75 -1.08
CA LEU A 148 3.37 -7.78 -0.70
C LEU A 148 4.05 -9.06 -0.19
N ILE A 149 5.13 -9.51 -0.82
CA ILE A 149 5.91 -10.67 -0.36
C ILE A 149 6.48 -10.40 1.03
N LYS A 150 7.13 -9.24 1.23
CA LYS A 150 7.67 -8.85 2.54
C LYS A 150 6.56 -8.76 3.59
N LYS A 151 5.40 -8.23 3.21
CA LYS A 151 4.22 -8.14 4.07
C LYS A 151 3.73 -9.53 4.47
N TYR A 152 3.69 -10.48 3.53
CA TYR A 152 3.32 -11.87 3.78
C TYR A 152 4.29 -12.51 4.78
N GLU A 153 5.59 -12.48 4.47
CA GLU A 153 6.65 -13.06 5.30
C GLU A 153 6.66 -12.53 6.74
N ASN A 154 6.27 -11.27 6.94
CA ASN A 154 6.32 -10.62 8.26
C ASN A 154 5.07 -10.86 9.12
N HIS A 155 3.91 -11.16 8.52
CA HIS A 155 2.62 -11.15 9.25
C HIS A 155 1.84 -12.46 9.14
N VAL A 156 2.25 -13.37 8.27
CA VAL A 156 1.53 -14.64 8.05
C VAL A 156 2.31 -15.78 8.68
N ASP A 157 1.68 -16.45 9.65
CA ASP A 157 2.16 -17.74 10.14
C ASP A 157 1.60 -18.88 9.28
N ILE A 158 2.45 -19.41 8.40
CA ILE A 158 2.12 -20.49 7.48
C ILE A 158 1.88 -21.85 8.15
N SER A 159 2.17 -21.98 9.44
CA SER A 159 1.93 -23.20 10.21
C SER A 159 0.46 -23.35 10.62
N LEU A 160 -0.30 -22.26 10.57
CA LEU A 160 -1.70 -22.22 10.96
C LEU A 160 -2.62 -22.90 9.95
N ASP A 161 -3.78 -23.34 10.44
CA ASP A 161 -4.80 -23.97 9.64
C ASP A 161 -5.58 -22.94 8.80
N LYS A 162 -6.37 -23.45 7.85
CA LYS A 162 -7.18 -22.64 6.94
C LYS A 162 -8.10 -21.67 7.66
N ASP A 163 -8.82 -22.11 8.70
CA ASP A 163 -9.84 -21.30 9.35
C ASP A 163 -9.21 -20.15 10.12
N THR A 164 -8.03 -20.39 10.70
CA THR A 164 -7.22 -19.35 11.34
C THR A 164 -6.65 -18.36 10.31
N LEU A 165 -6.08 -18.86 9.21
CA LEU A 165 -5.60 -18.03 8.09
C LEU A 165 -6.69 -17.22 7.38
N CYS A 166 -7.97 -17.59 7.58
CA CYS A 166 -9.10 -16.80 7.12
C CYS A 166 -9.40 -15.58 7.99
N LYS A 167 -8.89 -15.52 9.22
CA LYS A 167 -9.30 -14.52 10.23
C LYS A 167 -8.18 -13.64 10.75
N GLU A 168 -6.98 -14.21 10.93
CA GLU A 168 -5.90 -13.56 11.65
C GLU A 168 -5.35 -12.33 10.92
N TYR A 169 -5.02 -12.50 9.64
CA TYR A 169 -4.50 -11.42 8.81
C TYR A 169 -5.36 -11.24 7.56
N LEU A 170 -5.97 -10.05 7.46
CA LEU A 170 -6.77 -9.62 6.32
C LEU A 170 -5.98 -8.69 5.39
N TRP A 171 -6.13 -8.92 4.10
CA TRP A 171 -5.48 -8.21 3.01
C TRP A 171 -6.43 -7.21 2.38
N SER A 172 -5.86 -6.11 1.90
CA SER A 172 -6.65 -5.05 1.29
C SER A 172 -7.13 -5.42 -0.11
N ASN A 173 -8.23 -4.80 -0.54
CA ASN A 173 -8.72 -4.88 -1.92
C ASN A 173 -7.63 -4.48 -2.93
N LYS A 174 -6.80 -3.50 -2.56
CA LYS A 174 -5.62 -3.08 -3.30
C LYS A 174 -4.58 -4.19 -3.42
N ASP A 175 -4.27 -4.90 -2.34
CA ASP A 175 -3.27 -5.97 -2.34
C ASP A 175 -3.66 -7.08 -3.33
N ILE A 176 -4.92 -7.53 -3.28
CA ILE A 176 -5.38 -8.59 -4.20
C ILE A 176 -5.44 -8.10 -5.66
N SER A 177 -5.83 -6.83 -5.86
CA SER A 177 -5.87 -6.22 -7.20
C SER A 177 -4.47 -6.19 -7.83
N ILE A 178 -3.45 -5.84 -7.03
CA ILE A 178 -2.04 -5.87 -7.44
C ILE A 178 -1.63 -7.30 -7.83
N LEU A 179 -1.99 -8.32 -7.04
CA LEU A 179 -1.59 -9.70 -7.33
C LEU A 179 -2.25 -10.26 -8.59
N PHE A 180 -3.54 -10.02 -8.80
CA PHE A 180 -4.19 -10.45 -10.04
C PHE A 180 -3.63 -9.74 -11.27
N TYR A 181 -3.42 -8.42 -11.19
CA TYR A 181 -2.83 -7.67 -12.29
C TYR A 181 -1.40 -8.13 -12.57
N PHE A 182 -0.63 -8.40 -11.53
CA PHE A 182 0.69 -8.97 -11.65
C PHE A 182 0.67 -10.35 -12.33
N LEU A 183 -0.12 -11.30 -11.84
CA LEU A 183 -0.20 -12.66 -12.40
C LEU A 183 -0.68 -12.69 -13.87
N ALA A 184 -1.46 -11.69 -14.29
CA ALA A 184 -1.88 -11.54 -15.67
C ALA A 184 -0.76 -11.06 -16.60
N ASN A 185 0.31 -10.47 -16.06
CA ASN A 185 1.34 -9.79 -16.85
C ASN A 185 2.78 -10.14 -16.46
N TYR A 186 3.01 -11.02 -15.48
CA TYR A 186 4.33 -11.11 -14.83
C TYR A 186 5.47 -11.56 -15.76
N LYS A 187 5.17 -12.30 -16.83
CA LYS A 187 6.19 -12.66 -17.84
C LYS A 187 6.67 -11.48 -18.69
N ASN A 188 5.94 -10.35 -18.66
CA ASN A 188 6.32 -9.11 -19.33
C ASN A 188 7.23 -8.22 -18.47
N TYR A 189 7.61 -8.64 -17.25
CA TYR A 189 8.37 -7.86 -16.28
C TYR A 189 9.77 -8.43 -16.03
#